data_AF-A0A9J7G7C1-F1
#
_entry.id   AF-A0A9J7G7C1-F1
#
_cell.length_a   1.000
_cell.length_b   1.000
_cell.length_c   1.000
_cell.angle_alpha   90.00
_cell.angle_beta   90.00
_cell.angle_gamma   90.00
#
_symmetry.space_group_name_H-M   'P 1'
#
loop_
_entity.id
_entity.type
_entity.pdbx_description
1 polymer ?
#
loop_
_entity_poly.entity_id
_entity_poly.type
_entity_poly.pdbx_seq_one_letter_code
_entity_poly.pdbx_strand_id
1 'polypeptide(L)'
;MTPRGKEPDETVHSFAQRRLGPEVASLAIDSLCRGVFAGNSRELSVRSCFPSLFQAEQTHRSILLGLLLGAGQSPQLDSSLVHQARAERWSQWSLRGGLEMLPQALHNHLTSKGVTVFRGQPVCGLSLQPEGRWKVSLGDSSLEADHIISAIPAAVLSKLLPAEAAPLAHVLGTITAVSVAVVNLQYQGACLPVQGFGHLVPSSEDPTVLGVVYDSIAFPEQDGNPPGLRVTVMLGGYWLQKLEANGCELSPELFKQQAQEAVATHLGLKKQPSHCLVHLHKNCIPQYTLGHWQKLESAMQFLTTQRLPLTLAGASYEGVAVNDCIESGRQAAVAVLGTESSS
;
A
#
# COMPACT_ATOMS: atom_id res chain seq x y z
N MET A 1 -10.42 4.30 33.26
CA MET A 1 -10.55 4.22 31.79
C MET A 1 -9.90 5.44 31.18
N THR A 2 -8.91 5.28 30.30
CA THR A 2 -8.30 6.42 29.60
C THR A 2 -9.35 7.10 28.71
N PRO A 3 -9.49 8.45 28.76
CA PRO A 3 -10.48 9.17 27.96
C PRO A 3 -10.21 9.03 26.46
N ARG A 4 -11.28 9.07 25.68
CA ARG A 4 -11.22 9.07 24.20
C ARG A 4 -10.51 10.32 23.67
N GLY A 5 -9.91 10.20 22.48
CA GLY A 5 -9.48 11.37 21.72
C GLY A 5 -10.66 12.33 21.47
N LYS A 6 -10.40 13.64 21.54
CA LYS A 6 -11.40 14.67 21.21
C LYS A 6 -11.24 15.21 19.79
N GLU A 7 -10.04 15.07 19.23
CA GLU A 7 -9.71 15.57 17.91
C GLU A 7 -10.32 14.72 16.80
N PRO A 8 -10.62 15.30 15.62
CA PRO A 8 -11.11 14.56 14.46
C PRO A 8 -10.13 13.54 13.89
N ASP A 9 -8.85 13.63 14.27
CA ASP A 9 -7.75 12.77 13.86
C ASP A 9 -6.64 12.77 14.91
N GLU A 10 -5.84 11.70 14.97
CA GLU A 10 -4.72 11.54 15.89
C GLU A 10 -3.62 10.69 15.23
N THR A 11 -2.36 10.90 15.61
CA THR A 11 -1.28 10.06 15.09
C THR A 11 -1.41 8.65 15.67
N VAL A 12 -0.96 7.65 14.91
CA VAL A 12 -0.97 6.26 15.35
C VAL A 12 -0.20 6.11 16.67
N HIS A 13 0.95 6.79 16.80
CA HIS A 13 1.77 6.74 18.01
C HIS A 13 1.09 7.38 19.22
N SER A 14 0.51 8.58 19.07
CA SER A 14 -0.19 9.26 20.17
C SER A 14 -1.38 8.44 20.66
N PHE A 15 -2.16 7.90 19.71
CA PHE A 15 -3.28 7.01 20.01
C PHE A 15 -2.81 5.78 20.80
N ALA A 16 -1.79 5.08 20.29
CA ALA A 16 -1.27 3.87 20.92
C ALA A 16 -0.67 4.15 22.30
N GLN A 17 0.12 5.21 22.46
CA GLN A 17 0.74 5.57 23.72
C GLN A 17 -0.33 5.88 24.79
N ARG A 18 -1.36 6.64 24.41
CA ARG A 18 -2.49 6.96 25.28
C ARG A 18 -3.29 5.71 25.67
N ARG A 19 -3.55 4.82 24.71
CA ARG A 19 -4.50 3.69 24.87
C ARG A 19 -3.86 2.43 25.45
N LEU A 20 -2.62 2.17 25.11
CA LEU A 20 -1.92 0.89 25.33
C LEU A 20 -0.60 1.06 26.09
N GLY A 21 -0.13 2.30 26.27
CA GLY A 21 1.11 2.61 26.99
C GLY A 21 2.33 2.80 26.06
N PRO A 22 3.42 3.38 26.59
CA PRO A 22 4.58 3.77 25.80
C PRO A 22 5.32 2.60 25.15
N GLU A 23 5.45 1.46 25.84
CA GLU A 23 6.15 0.28 25.30
C GLU A 23 5.42 -0.34 24.11
N VAL A 24 4.08 -0.45 24.19
CA VAL A 24 3.27 -0.95 23.07
C VAL A 24 3.35 0.01 21.88
N ALA A 25 3.37 1.32 22.14
CA ALA A 25 3.49 2.34 21.10
C ALA A 25 4.87 2.30 20.41
N SER A 26 5.96 2.20 21.18
CA SER A 26 7.32 2.26 20.65
C SER A 26 7.81 0.96 20.01
N LEU A 27 7.35 -0.20 20.49
CA LEU A 27 7.80 -1.50 19.97
C LEU A 27 6.80 -2.09 18.99
N ALA A 28 5.55 -2.33 19.42
CA ALA A 28 4.60 -3.08 18.61
C ALA A 28 3.99 -2.22 17.49
N ILE A 29 3.45 -1.05 17.84
CA ILE A 29 2.73 -0.20 16.90
C ILE A 29 3.68 0.50 15.93
N ASP A 30 4.85 0.94 16.40
CA ASP A 30 5.89 1.45 15.51
C ASP A 30 6.33 0.42 14.47
N SER A 31 6.62 -0.81 14.91
CA SER A 31 6.97 -1.92 14.02
C SER A 31 5.84 -2.22 13.04
N LEU A 32 4.58 -2.24 13.49
CA LEU A 32 3.42 -2.48 12.62
C LEU A 32 3.28 -1.41 11.53
N CYS A 33 3.45 -0.13 11.87
CA CYS A 33 3.44 0.97 10.90
C CYS A 33 4.54 0.81 9.85
N ARG A 34 5.74 0.36 10.26
CA ARG A 34 6.86 0.08 9.35
C ARG A 34 6.59 -1.15 8.49
N GLY A 35 5.94 -2.17 9.03
CA GLY A 35 5.60 -3.40 8.32
C GLY A 35 4.50 -3.23 7.26
N VAL A 36 3.49 -2.40 7.55
CA VAL A 36 2.33 -2.21 6.65
C VAL A 36 2.53 -1.02 5.71
N PHE A 37 3.03 0.10 6.24
CA PHE A 37 3.09 1.38 5.52
C PHE A 37 4.53 1.84 5.22
N ALA A 38 5.56 1.07 5.63
CA ALA A 38 6.95 1.53 5.62
C ALA A 38 7.13 2.92 6.26
N GLY A 39 6.26 3.26 7.20
CA GLY A 39 6.02 4.64 7.63
C GLY A 39 6.27 4.88 9.12
N ASN A 40 6.34 6.17 9.47
CA ASN A 40 6.54 6.62 10.84
C ASN A 40 5.21 6.70 11.58
N SER A 41 5.07 5.93 12.67
CA SER A 41 3.86 5.92 13.50
C SER A 41 3.51 7.30 14.08
N ARG A 42 4.48 8.21 14.19
CA ARG A 42 4.30 9.58 14.69
C ARG A 42 3.73 10.56 13.67
N GLU A 43 3.63 10.16 12.40
CA GLU A 43 3.12 10.99 11.30
C GLU A 43 1.81 10.44 10.73
N LEU A 44 1.69 9.10 10.71
CA LEU A 44 0.51 8.40 10.21
C LEU A 44 -0.73 8.67 11.05
N SER A 45 -1.87 8.84 10.41
CA SER A 45 -3.20 8.99 11.01
C SER A 45 -3.75 7.63 11.45
N VAL A 46 -4.21 7.49 12.70
CA VAL A 46 -4.91 6.29 13.15
C VAL A 46 -6.27 6.15 12.46
N ARG A 47 -6.94 7.26 12.17
CA ARG A 47 -8.24 7.28 11.50
C ARG A 47 -8.16 6.68 10.10
N SER A 48 -7.09 6.97 9.36
CA SER A 48 -6.90 6.49 7.99
C SER A 48 -6.14 5.16 7.90
N CYS A 49 -5.15 4.92 8.76
CA CYS A 49 -4.34 3.69 8.71
C CYS A 49 -4.99 2.52 9.44
N PHE A 50 -5.73 2.78 10.52
CA PHE A 50 -6.38 1.76 11.34
C PHE A 50 -7.84 2.12 11.64
N PRO A 51 -8.70 2.27 10.60
CA PRO A 51 -10.05 2.78 10.76
C PRO A 51 -10.88 1.97 11.75
N SER A 52 -10.73 0.65 11.79
CA SER A 52 -11.42 -0.21 12.76
C SER A 52 -11.04 0.09 14.21
N LEU A 53 -9.76 0.40 14.50
CA LEU A 53 -9.31 0.77 15.86
C LEU A 53 -9.85 2.14 16.26
N PHE A 54 -9.80 3.11 15.33
CA PHE A 54 -10.34 4.44 15.55
C PHE A 54 -11.85 4.39 15.80
N GLN A 55 -12.60 3.69 14.95
CA GLN A 55 -14.06 3.52 15.10
C GLN A 55 -14.41 2.77 16.40
N ALA A 56 -13.66 1.72 16.76
CA ALA A 56 -13.87 1.01 18.02
C ALA A 56 -13.73 1.94 19.24
N GLU A 57 -12.72 2.83 19.25
CA GLU A 57 -12.62 3.86 20.28
C GLU A 57 -13.81 4.83 20.25
N GLN A 58 -14.14 5.38 19.08
CA GLN A 58 -15.15 6.44 18.99
C GLN A 58 -16.56 5.95 19.37
N THR A 59 -16.90 4.72 18.96
CA THR A 59 -18.20 4.11 19.22
C THR A 59 -18.30 3.53 20.62
N HIS A 60 -17.28 2.79 21.09
CA HIS A 60 -17.37 1.99 22.31
C HIS A 60 -16.51 2.51 23.48
N ARG A 61 -15.74 3.59 23.28
CA ARG A 61 -14.75 4.15 24.22
C ARG A 61 -13.64 3.17 24.64
N SER A 62 -13.63 1.96 24.08
CA SER A 62 -12.69 0.88 24.38
C SER A 62 -12.40 0.07 23.12
N ILE A 63 -11.11 -0.05 22.75
CA ILE A 63 -10.67 -0.82 21.59
C ILE A 63 -11.09 -2.28 21.73
N LEU A 64 -10.78 -2.91 22.87
CA LEU A 64 -11.07 -4.31 23.12
C LEU A 64 -12.58 -4.58 23.07
N LEU A 65 -13.39 -3.68 23.64
CA LEU A 65 -14.84 -3.82 23.60
C LEU A 65 -15.38 -3.70 22.16
N GLY A 66 -14.86 -2.76 21.37
CA GLY A 66 -15.30 -2.59 19.98
C GLY A 66 -14.89 -3.75 19.07
N LEU A 67 -13.71 -4.33 19.28
CA LEU A 67 -13.29 -5.53 18.54
C LEU A 67 -14.12 -6.77 18.92
N LEU A 68 -14.52 -6.91 20.19
CA LEU A 68 -15.38 -8.01 20.66
C LEU A 68 -16.83 -7.88 20.18
N LEU A 69 -17.35 -6.66 20.07
CA LEU A 69 -18.70 -6.40 19.55
C LEU A 69 -18.77 -6.50 18.01
N GLY A 70 -17.61 -6.51 17.35
CA GLY A 70 -17.46 -6.70 15.92
C GLY A 70 -17.81 -5.45 15.11
N ALA A 71 -17.11 -5.25 14.00
CA ALA A 71 -17.65 -4.46 12.90
C ALA A 71 -18.75 -5.32 12.23
N GLY A 72 -19.87 -4.71 11.83
CA GLY A 72 -21.07 -5.42 11.34
C GLY A 72 -20.82 -6.43 10.22
N GLN A 73 -21.85 -7.22 9.91
CA GLN A 73 -21.78 -8.31 8.93
C GLN A 73 -21.26 -7.81 7.57
N SER A 74 -20.04 -8.21 7.20
CA SER A 74 -19.58 -8.07 5.82
C SER A 74 -20.39 -9.01 4.93
N PRO A 75 -20.77 -8.61 3.71
CA PRO A 75 -21.45 -9.50 2.78
C PRO A 75 -20.62 -10.78 2.61
N GLN A 76 -21.20 -11.92 2.95
CA GLN A 76 -20.52 -13.20 2.84
C GLN A 76 -20.41 -13.55 1.36
N LEU A 77 -19.22 -13.36 0.81
CA LEU A 77 -18.87 -13.92 -0.50
C LEU A 77 -18.92 -15.45 -0.41
N ASP A 78 -19.77 -16.06 -1.22
CA ASP A 78 -19.94 -17.50 -1.30
C ASP A 78 -19.11 -18.05 -2.47
N SER A 79 -18.01 -18.72 -2.15
CA SER A 79 -17.18 -19.43 -3.13
C SER A 79 -16.45 -20.60 -2.48
N SER A 80 -16.12 -21.62 -3.26
CA SER A 80 -15.37 -22.79 -2.78
C SER A 80 -14.04 -22.40 -2.12
N LEU A 81 -13.32 -21.41 -2.67
CA LEU A 81 -12.07 -20.91 -2.09
C LEU A 81 -12.27 -20.24 -0.74
N VAL A 82 -13.35 -19.45 -0.55
CA VAL A 82 -13.65 -18.83 0.75
C VAL A 82 -13.99 -19.88 1.80
N HIS A 83 -14.76 -20.91 1.43
CA HIS A 83 -15.08 -22.02 2.33
C HIS A 83 -13.83 -22.80 2.72
N GLN A 84 -12.97 -23.12 1.74
CA GLN A 84 -11.71 -23.81 1.98
C GLN A 84 -10.79 -22.99 2.88
N ALA A 85 -10.58 -21.70 2.59
CA ALA A 85 -9.74 -20.82 3.38
C ALA A 85 -10.20 -20.72 4.85
N ARG A 86 -11.51 -20.71 5.10
CA ARG A 86 -12.08 -20.75 6.46
C ARG A 86 -11.88 -22.10 7.14
N ALA A 87 -12.16 -23.20 6.43
CA ALA A 87 -12.04 -24.55 6.97
C ALA A 87 -10.59 -24.88 7.35
N GLU A 88 -9.64 -24.49 6.50
CA GLU A 88 -8.20 -24.72 6.68
C GLU A 88 -7.51 -23.58 7.45
N ARG A 89 -8.25 -22.54 7.86
CA ARG A 89 -7.77 -21.39 8.65
C ARG A 89 -6.55 -20.70 8.03
N TRP A 90 -6.62 -20.41 6.73
CA TRP A 90 -5.54 -19.74 6.01
C TRP A 90 -5.24 -18.37 6.64
N SER A 91 -3.97 -18.14 6.98
CA SER A 91 -3.48 -16.82 7.40
C SER A 91 -3.17 -15.91 6.20
N GLN A 92 -2.78 -16.52 5.07
CA GLN A 92 -2.42 -15.85 3.82
C GLN A 92 -2.48 -16.86 2.66
N TRP A 93 -2.41 -16.37 1.44
CA TRP A 93 -2.25 -17.18 0.23
C TRP A 93 -1.40 -16.43 -0.80
N SER A 94 -0.85 -17.20 -1.75
CA SER A 94 -0.16 -16.69 -2.93
C SER A 94 -0.46 -17.62 -4.10
N LEU A 95 0.12 -17.35 -5.27
CA LEU A 95 -0.03 -18.19 -6.45
C LEU A 95 1.30 -18.93 -6.70
N ARG A 96 1.22 -20.17 -7.17
CA ARG A 96 2.38 -21.05 -7.36
C ARG A 96 3.51 -20.38 -8.14
N GLY A 97 3.18 -19.65 -9.20
CA GLY A 97 4.14 -18.91 -10.04
C GLY A 97 4.38 -17.45 -9.60
N GLY A 98 3.99 -17.09 -8.37
CA GLY A 98 4.08 -15.73 -7.84
C GLY A 98 2.82 -14.89 -8.07
N LEU A 99 2.66 -13.83 -7.25
CA LEU A 99 1.45 -12.99 -7.27
C LEU A 99 1.22 -12.25 -8.60
N GLU A 100 2.24 -12.08 -9.44
CA GLU A 100 2.12 -11.49 -10.79
C GLU A 100 1.16 -12.29 -11.70
N MET A 101 0.91 -13.57 -11.40
CA MET A 101 -0.10 -14.37 -12.10
C MET A 101 -1.51 -13.76 -12.02
N LEU A 102 -1.84 -13.03 -10.95
CA LEU A 102 -3.14 -12.35 -10.81
C LEU A 102 -3.33 -11.22 -11.84
N PRO A 103 -2.47 -10.17 -11.89
CA PRO A 103 -2.58 -9.14 -12.91
C PRO A 103 -2.39 -9.69 -14.33
N GLN A 104 -1.58 -10.73 -14.54
CA GLN A 104 -1.46 -11.37 -15.85
C GLN A 104 -2.77 -12.03 -16.30
N ALA A 105 -3.47 -12.72 -15.39
CA ALA A 105 -4.78 -13.30 -15.68
C ALA A 105 -5.84 -12.22 -15.97
N LEU A 106 -5.82 -11.10 -15.23
CA LEU A 106 -6.68 -9.95 -15.50
C LEU A 106 -6.42 -9.36 -16.89
N HIS A 107 -5.15 -9.15 -17.27
CA HIS A 107 -4.80 -8.65 -18.60
C HIS A 107 -5.31 -9.56 -19.73
N ASN A 108 -5.14 -10.87 -19.58
CA ASN A 108 -5.64 -11.84 -20.55
C ASN A 108 -7.18 -11.80 -20.63
N HIS A 109 -7.86 -11.70 -19.49
CA HIS A 109 -9.32 -11.60 -19.45
C HIS A 109 -9.83 -10.32 -20.14
N LEU A 110 -9.23 -9.17 -19.86
CA LEU A 110 -9.55 -7.88 -20.49
C LEU A 110 -9.38 -7.96 -22.01
N THR A 111 -8.26 -8.51 -22.47
CA THR A 111 -8.00 -8.68 -23.91
C THR A 111 -9.04 -9.60 -24.56
N SER A 112 -9.42 -10.70 -23.89
CA SER A 112 -10.47 -11.61 -24.38
C SER A 112 -11.86 -10.97 -24.46
N LYS A 113 -12.08 -9.89 -23.70
CA LYS A 113 -13.32 -9.09 -23.69
C LYS A 113 -13.27 -7.91 -24.68
N GLY A 114 -12.20 -7.77 -25.46
CA GLY A 114 -12.05 -6.69 -26.44
C GLY A 114 -11.64 -5.34 -25.83
N VAL A 115 -11.17 -5.32 -24.58
CA VAL A 115 -10.64 -4.09 -23.96
C VAL A 115 -9.30 -3.75 -24.59
N THR A 116 -9.15 -2.51 -25.05
CA THR A 116 -7.88 -2.02 -25.61
C THR A 116 -6.93 -1.64 -24.48
N VAL A 117 -5.74 -2.24 -24.44
CA VAL A 117 -4.72 -1.97 -23.42
C VAL A 117 -3.49 -1.34 -24.06
N PHE A 118 -3.25 -0.07 -23.76
CA PHE A 118 -2.05 0.65 -24.21
C PHE A 118 -0.92 0.49 -23.18
N ARG A 119 0.26 0.08 -23.65
CA ARG A 119 1.49 -0.04 -22.83
C ARG A 119 2.58 0.86 -23.41
N GLY A 120 3.45 1.39 -22.54
CA GLY A 120 4.51 2.31 -22.98
C GLY A 120 3.98 3.66 -23.50
N GLN A 121 2.76 4.04 -23.11
CA GLN A 121 2.09 5.28 -23.52
C GLN A 121 1.69 6.06 -22.26
N PRO A 122 2.60 6.86 -21.67
CA PRO A 122 2.29 7.67 -20.50
C PRO A 122 1.22 8.71 -20.84
N VAL A 123 0.28 8.94 -19.92
CA VAL A 123 -0.61 10.10 -20.00
C VAL A 123 0.18 11.34 -19.64
N CYS A 124 0.14 12.35 -20.50
CA CYS A 124 0.89 13.60 -20.37
C CYS A 124 0.03 14.77 -19.89
N GLY A 125 -1.31 14.67 -19.99
CA GLY A 125 -2.21 15.69 -19.47
C GLY A 125 -3.68 15.38 -19.73
N LEU A 126 -4.54 16.03 -18.96
CA LEU A 126 -5.99 15.93 -19.04
C LEU A 126 -6.58 17.32 -19.27
N SER A 127 -7.59 17.44 -20.13
CA SER A 127 -8.33 18.68 -20.34
C SER A 127 -9.78 18.36 -20.67
N LEU A 128 -10.73 19.16 -20.16
CA LEU A 128 -12.14 19.06 -20.57
C LEU A 128 -12.37 19.79 -21.89
N GLN A 129 -13.14 19.16 -22.77
CA GLN A 129 -13.64 19.74 -24.00
C GLN A 129 -15.03 20.40 -23.78
N PRO A 130 -15.51 21.26 -24.71
CA PRO A 130 -16.77 22.01 -24.58
C PRO A 130 -18.02 21.13 -24.35
N GLU A 131 -17.99 19.87 -24.77
CA GLU A 131 -19.08 18.90 -24.59
C GLU A 131 -19.00 18.13 -23.26
N GLY A 132 -18.07 18.48 -22.37
CA GLY A 132 -17.86 17.82 -21.08
C GLY A 132 -17.06 16.52 -21.15
N ARG A 133 -16.57 16.14 -22.34
CA ARG A 133 -15.70 14.98 -22.52
C ARG A 133 -14.26 15.31 -22.16
N TRP A 134 -13.54 14.32 -21.66
CA TRP A 134 -12.11 14.45 -21.45
C TRP A 134 -11.34 14.24 -22.74
N LYS A 135 -10.35 15.11 -22.97
CA LYS A 135 -9.21 14.80 -23.81
C LYS A 135 -8.06 14.31 -22.93
N VAL A 136 -7.63 13.08 -23.18
CA VAL A 136 -6.46 12.44 -22.58
C VAL A 136 -5.30 12.60 -23.54
N SER A 137 -4.37 13.49 -23.22
CA SER A 137 -3.17 13.69 -24.02
C SER A 137 -2.16 12.58 -23.69
N LEU A 138 -1.75 11.85 -24.72
CA LEU A 138 -0.58 11.00 -24.71
C LEU A 138 0.58 11.82 -25.33
N GLY A 139 1.73 11.20 -25.62
CA GLY A 139 2.87 11.89 -26.25
C GLY A 139 2.49 12.58 -27.57
N ASP A 140 2.45 11.83 -28.66
CA ASP A 140 2.13 12.38 -30.00
C ASP A 140 0.67 12.14 -30.42
N SER A 141 -0.17 11.65 -29.50
CA SER A 141 -1.57 11.30 -29.77
C SER A 141 -2.49 11.72 -28.63
N SER A 142 -3.80 11.65 -28.85
CA SER A 142 -4.78 11.86 -27.79
C SER A 142 -5.95 10.88 -27.90
N LEU A 143 -6.57 10.60 -26.77
CA LEU A 143 -7.82 9.86 -26.68
C LEU A 143 -8.92 10.80 -26.15
N GLU A 144 -10.16 10.48 -26.49
CA GLU A 144 -11.33 11.11 -25.90
C GLU A 144 -12.03 10.11 -24.98
N ALA A 145 -12.57 10.59 -23.86
CA ALA A 145 -13.28 9.75 -22.90
C ALA A 145 -14.45 10.51 -22.28
N ASP A 146 -15.61 9.87 -22.19
CA ASP A 146 -16.76 10.44 -21.48
C ASP A 146 -16.52 10.48 -19.97
N HIS A 147 -15.74 9.51 -19.45
CA HIS A 147 -15.35 9.45 -18.05
C HIS A 147 -13.95 8.87 -17.88
N ILE A 148 -13.23 9.30 -16.84
CA ILE A 148 -11.90 8.78 -16.49
C ILE A 148 -11.95 8.12 -15.11
N ILE A 149 -11.41 6.90 -15.00
CA ILE A 149 -11.01 6.32 -13.72
C ILE A 149 -9.50 6.50 -13.59
N SER A 150 -9.06 7.32 -12.64
CA SER A 150 -7.65 7.48 -12.32
C SER A 150 -7.22 6.45 -11.28
N ALA A 151 -6.46 5.44 -11.71
CA ALA A 151 -5.84 4.43 -10.85
C ALA A 151 -4.31 4.64 -10.66
N ILE A 152 -3.80 5.82 -11.02
CA ILE A 152 -2.39 6.20 -10.84
C ILE A 152 -2.18 6.89 -9.48
N PRO A 153 -0.92 7.01 -8.99
CA PRO A 153 -0.67 7.72 -7.74
C PRO A 153 -1.19 9.16 -7.75
N ALA A 154 -1.76 9.62 -6.63
CA ALA A 154 -2.38 10.96 -6.52
C ALA A 154 -1.42 12.09 -6.90
N ALA A 155 -0.16 12.02 -6.50
CA ALA A 155 0.87 13.01 -6.85
C ALA A 155 1.27 13.01 -8.34
N VAL A 156 0.93 11.95 -9.09
CA VAL A 156 1.07 11.94 -10.56
C VAL A 156 -0.17 12.58 -11.17
N LEU A 157 -1.38 12.18 -10.75
CA LEU A 157 -2.63 12.78 -11.23
C LEU A 157 -2.64 14.30 -11.02
N SER A 158 -2.14 14.80 -9.89
CA SER A 158 -2.07 16.25 -9.61
C SER A 158 -1.34 17.05 -10.69
N LYS A 159 -0.37 16.45 -11.37
CA LYS A 159 0.41 17.09 -12.45
C LYS A 159 -0.26 17.01 -13.81
N LEU A 160 -1.24 16.12 -13.97
CA LEU A 160 -1.96 15.90 -15.23
C LEU A 160 -3.23 16.73 -15.32
N LEU A 161 -3.78 17.15 -14.18
CA LEU A 161 -5.01 17.93 -14.12
C LEU A 161 -4.84 19.31 -14.75
N PRO A 162 -5.88 19.84 -15.41
CA PRO A 162 -5.83 21.16 -16.03
C PRO A 162 -5.91 22.28 -14.98
N ALA A 163 -5.64 23.51 -15.38
CA ALA A 163 -5.54 24.67 -14.47
C ALA A 163 -6.84 24.94 -13.71
N GLU A 164 -8.00 24.67 -14.31
CA GLU A 164 -9.31 24.85 -13.68
C GLU A 164 -9.53 23.86 -12.51
N ALA A 165 -8.81 22.73 -12.53
CA ALA A 165 -8.79 21.74 -11.45
C ALA A 165 -7.66 21.98 -10.44
N ALA A 166 -7.06 23.17 -10.40
CA ALA A 166 -5.98 23.52 -9.46
C ALA A 166 -6.29 23.20 -7.99
N PRO A 167 -7.51 23.43 -7.44
CA PRO A 167 -7.81 23.04 -6.06
C PRO A 167 -7.69 21.53 -5.82
N LEU A 168 -8.17 20.70 -6.75
CA LEU A 168 -8.02 19.25 -6.69
C LEU A 168 -6.56 18.84 -6.84
N ALA A 169 -5.85 19.42 -7.81
CA ALA A 169 -4.43 19.17 -8.04
C ALA A 169 -3.59 19.47 -6.78
N HIS A 170 -3.86 20.59 -6.10
CA HIS A 170 -3.16 20.95 -4.88
C HIS A 170 -3.35 19.87 -3.79
N VAL A 171 -4.60 19.47 -3.52
CA VAL A 171 -4.90 18.46 -2.50
C VAL A 171 -4.24 17.13 -2.83
N LEU A 172 -4.39 16.63 -4.06
CA LEU A 172 -3.78 15.38 -4.51
C LEU A 172 -2.26 15.41 -4.46
N GLY A 173 -1.64 16.56 -4.76
CA GLY A 173 -0.19 16.77 -4.67
C GLY A 173 0.36 16.64 -3.24
N THR A 174 -0.47 16.80 -2.21
CA THR A 174 -0.08 16.60 -0.81
C THR A 174 -0.16 15.15 -0.33
N ILE A 175 -0.62 14.23 -1.17
CA ILE A 175 -0.63 12.79 -0.87
C ILE A 175 0.68 12.21 -1.41
N THR A 176 1.67 12.11 -0.53
CA THR A 176 3.01 11.60 -0.85
C THR A 176 3.14 10.12 -0.53
N ALA A 177 4.18 9.49 -1.07
CA ALA A 177 4.49 8.10 -0.86
C ALA A 177 5.99 7.92 -0.54
N VAL A 178 6.31 6.93 0.29
CA VAL A 178 7.69 6.56 0.62
C VAL A 178 8.27 5.56 -0.37
N SER A 179 9.59 5.57 -0.49
CA SER A 179 10.34 4.57 -1.23
C SER A 179 10.70 3.38 -0.32
N VAL A 180 10.82 2.19 -0.91
CA VAL A 180 11.29 0.97 -0.24
C VAL A 180 12.27 0.26 -1.16
N ALA A 181 13.42 -0.15 -0.63
CA ALA A 181 14.31 -1.07 -1.32
C ALA A 181 14.06 -2.51 -0.85
N VAL A 182 13.70 -3.36 -1.80
CA VAL A 182 13.42 -4.78 -1.57
C VAL A 182 14.65 -5.58 -1.97
N VAL A 183 15.20 -6.32 -1.01
CA VAL A 183 16.39 -7.14 -1.23
C VAL A 183 16.05 -8.60 -0.95
N ASN A 184 15.99 -9.40 -2.01
CA ASN A 184 15.73 -10.82 -1.95
C ASN A 184 17.06 -11.56 -1.86
N LEU A 185 17.26 -12.36 -0.82
CA LEU A 185 18.49 -13.11 -0.58
C LEU A 185 18.18 -14.61 -0.54
N GLN A 186 18.99 -15.40 -1.25
CA GLN A 186 18.89 -16.86 -1.22
C GLN A 186 20.16 -17.50 -0.68
N TYR A 187 20.03 -18.48 0.22
CA TYR A 187 21.12 -19.20 0.87
C TYR A 187 20.98 -20.71 0.68
N GLN A 188 22.05 -21.34 0.18
CA GLN A 188 22.14 -22.79 0.05
C GLN A 188 22.59 -23.43 1.37
N GLY A 189 21.89 -24.48 1.81
CA GLY A 189 22.23 -25.24 3.02
C GLY A 189 22.24 -24.41 4.30
N ALA A 190 21.41 -23.36 4.38
CA ALA A 190 21.22 -22.53 5.57
C ALA A 190 19.86 -22.79 6.21
N CYS A 191 19.75 -22.51 7.50
CA CYS A 191 18.49 -22.59 8.25
C CYS A 191 18.28 -21.31 9.07
N LEU A 192 17.02 -20.99 9.34
CA LEU A 192 16.65 -19.88 10.20
C LEU A 192 16.69 -20.30 11.68
N PRO A 193 16.99 -19.38 12.60
CA PRO A 193 17.02 -19.69 14.03
C PRO A 193 15.63 -19.98 14.61
N VAL A 194 14.57 -19.45 13.98
CA VAL A 194 13.17 -19.63 14.37
C VAL A 194 12.28 -19.79 13.14
N GLN A 195 11.14 -20.43 13.33
CA GLN A 195 10.09 -20.58 12.31
C GLN A 195 9.01 -19.52 12.52
N GLY A 196 8.58 -18.87 11.44
CA GLY A 196 7.55 -17.83 11.47
C GLY A 196 7.40 -17.15 10.12
N PHE A 197 6.46 -16.21 10.02
CA PHE A 197 6.28 -15.40 8.80
C PHE A 197 7.49 -14.53 8.51
N GLY A 198 8.12 -14.00 9.56
CA GLY A 198 9.20 -13.02 9.48
C GLY A 198 9.36 -12.29 10.80
N HIS A 199 10.11 -11.19 10.79
CA HIS A 199 10.18 -10.26 11.90
C HIS A 199 10.15 -8.81 11.41
N LEU A 200 9.68 -7.93 12.28
CA LEU A 200 9.73 -6.48 12.10
C LEU A 200 10.81 -5.91 13.01
N VAL A 201 11.38 -4.78 12.62
CA VAL A 201 12.42 -4.10 13.38
C VAL A 201 11.89 -2.73 13.81
N PRO A 202 11.73 -2.46 15.12
CA PRO A 202 11.33 -1.14 15.61
C PRO A 202 12.30 -0.05 15.14
N SER A 203 11.81 1.16 14.90
CA SER A 203 12.66 2.29 14.48
C SER A 203 13.74 2.67 15.49
N SER A 204 13.57 2.30 16.77
CA SER A 204 14.56 2.51 17.83
C SER A 204 15.76 1.55 17.76
N GLU A 205 15.59 0.39 17.11
CA GLU A 205 16.65 -0.62 16.97
C GLU A 205 17.45 -0.38 15.69
N ASP A 206 16.77 -0.18 14.55
CA ASP A 206 17.42 0.12 13.28
C ASP A 206 16.53 1.02 12.40
N PRO A 207 16.97 2.25 12.06
CA PRO A 207 16.21 3.12 11.16
C PRO A 207 16.24 2.67 9.68
N THR A 208 17.16 1.76 9.30
CA THR A 208 17.43 1.29 7.94
C THR A 208 16.53 0.13 7.53
N VAL A 209 16.42 -0.89 8.39
CA VAL A 209 15.73 -2.15 8.11
C VAL A 209 14.31 -2.11 8.66
N LEU A 210 13.30 -2.24 7.82
CA LEU A 210 11.89 -2.26 8.25
C LEU A 210 11.51 -3.63 8.83
N GLY A 211 12.00 -4.70 8.21
CA GLY A 211 11.73 -6.08 8.59
C GLY A 211 12.26 -7.08 7.58
N VAL A 212 12.16 -8.36 7.91
CA VAL A 212 12.56 -9.48 7.06
C VAL A 212 11.45 -10.51 6.99
N VAL A 213 11.03 -10.86 5.79
CA VAL A 213 10.07 -11.94 5.52
C VAL A 213 10.83 -13.25 5.29
N TYR A 214 10.33 -14.35 5.86
CA TYR A 214 10.92 -15.68 5.73
C TYR A 214 10.17 -16.46 4.65
N ASP A 215 10.42 -16.11 3.38
CA ASP A 215 9.59 -16.56 2.25
C ASP A 215 9.51 -18.09 2.12
N SER A 216 10.61 -18.80 2.35
CA SER A 216 10.64 -20.27 2.33
C SER A 216 9.82 -20.94 3.42
N ILE A 217 9.51 -20.24 4.51
CA ILE A 217 8.65 -20.78 5.58
C ILE A 217 7.18 -20.73 5.16
N ALA A 218 6.78 -19.68 4.46
CA ALA A 218 5.41 -19.50 4.00
C ALA A 218 5.13 -20.28 2.70
N PHE A 219 6.07 -20.29 1.75
CA PHE A 219 5.91 -20.86 0.41
C PHE A 219 7.14 -21.69 -0.01
N PRO A 220 7.42 -22.83 0.66
CA PRO A 220 8.59 -23.67 0.36
C PRO A 220 8.60 -24.23 -1.07
N GLU A 221 7.43 -24.37 -1.70
CA GLU A 221 7.30 -24.84 -3.08
C GLU A 221 7.90 -23.86 -4.12
N GLN A 222 8.28 -22.64 -3.71
CA GLN A 222 8.89 -21.62 -4.55
C GLN A 222 10.43 -21.54 -4.38
N ASP A 223 11.05 -22.44 -3.61
CA ASP A 223 12.50 -22.40 -3.31
C ASP A 223 13.41 -22.82 -4.49
N GLY A 224 12.80 -23.21 -5.61
CA GLY A 224 13.51 -23.66 -6.80
C GLY A 224 14.04 -25.10 -6.68
N ASN A 225 14.90 -25.48 -7.61
CA ASN A 225 15.56 -26.79 -7.64
C ASN A 225 17.02 -26.62 -8.13
N PRO A 226 18.05 -26.84 -7.29
CA PRO A 226 17.96 -27.30 -5.89
C PRO A 226 17.34 -26.24 -4.96
N PRO A 227 16.59 -26.65 -3.91
CA PRO A 227 15.94 -25.73 -2.99
C PRO A 227 16.97 -24.95 -2.16
N GLY A 228 16.72 -23.65 -1.96
CA GLY A 228 17.53 -22.79 -1.09
C GLY A 228 16.67 -21.83 -0.27
N LEU A 229 17.09 -21.56 0.97
CA LEU A 229 16.41 -20.66 1.89
C LEU A 229 16.32 -19.25 1.29
N ARG A 230 15.11 -18.71 1.16
CA ARG A 230 14.81 -17.36 0.70
C ARG A 230 14.33 -16.49 1.85
N VAL A 231 14.87 -15.27 1.90
CA VAL A 231 14.40 -14.20 2.78
C VAL A 231 14.33 -12.89 2.00
N THR A 232 13.35 -12.06 2.33
CA THR A 232 13.17 -10.75 1.71
C THR A 232 13.35 -9.67 2.77
N VAL A 233 14.39 -8.86 2.60
CA VAL A 233 14.70 -7.72 3.47
C VAL A 233 14.08 -6.46 2.89
N MET A 234 13.28 -5.78 3.71
CA MET A 234 12.67 -4.50 3.37
C MET A 234 13.48 -3.37 4.00
N LEU A 235 14.10 -2.53 3.18
CA LEU A 235 14.87 -1.36 3.61
C LEU A 235 14.09 -0.08 3.28
N GLY A 236 14.12 0.92 4.16
CA GLY A 236 13.38 2.16 3.93
C GLY A 236 13.40 3.11 5.10
N GLY A 237 12.23 3.66 5.42
CA GLY A 237 12.05 4.55 6.56
C GLY A 237 12.86 5.84 6.46
N TYR A 238 13.17 6.41 7.62
CA TYR A 238 13.88 7.70 7.72
C TYR A 238 15.29 7.65 7.09
N TRP A 239 15.96 6.50 7.17
CA TRP A 239 17.28 6.31 6.57
C TRP A 239 17.26 6.55 5.06
N LEU A 240 16.35 5.88 4.33
CA LEU A 240 16.26 6.02 2.88
C LEU A 240 15.78 7.42 2.47
N GLN A 241 14.81 7.99 3.20
CA GLN A 241 14.34 9.36 2.96
C GLN A 241 15.47 10.38 3.09
N LYS A 242 16.35 10.23 4.09
CA LYS A 242 17.50 11.12 4.30
C LYS A 242 18.52 10.99 3.16
N LEU A 243 18.79 9.76 2.68
CA LEU A 243 19.68 9.55 1.54
C LEU A 243 19.10 10.18 0.26
N GLU A 244 17.80 10.01 0.02
CA GLU A 244 17.09 10.64 -1.10
C GLU A 244 17.17 12.18 -1.04
N ALA A 245 16.88 12.76 0.12
CA ALA A 245 16.89 14.21 0.31
C ALA A 245 18.29 14.83 0.17
N ASN A 246 19.33 14.09 0.55
CA ASN A 246 20.72 14.53 0.43
C ASN A 246 21.32 14.33 -0.97
N GLY A 247 20.55 13.76 -1.91
CA GLY A 247 21.05 13.44 -3.25
C GLY A 247 22.16 12.37 -3.24
N CYS A 248 22.17 11.49 -2.24
CA CYS A 248 23.12 10.39 -2.17
C CYS A 248 22.88 9.39 -3.32
N GLU A 249 23.95 8.74 -3.78
CA GLU A 249 23.83 7.65 -4.75
C GLU A 249 23.16 6.43 -4.11
N LEU A 250 22.01 6.03 -4.66
CA LEU A 250 21.23 4.89 -4.19
C LEU A 250 21.55 3.64 -5.01
N SER A 251 22.76 3.10 -4.84
CA SER A 251 23.24 1.95 -5.62
C SER A 251 22.64 0.62 -5.14
N PRO A 252 22.46 -0.36 -6.05
CA PRO A 252 22.09 -1.73 -5.66
C PRO A 252 23.05 -2.35 -4.64
N GLU A 253 24.34 -2.05 -4.73
CA GLU A 253 25.39 -2.52 -3.82
C GLU A 253 25.18 -2.02 -2.38
N LEU A 254 24.78 -0.76 -2.21
CA LEU A 254 24.43 -0.20 -0.89
C LEU A 254 23.32 -1.00 -0.22
N PHE A 255 22.21 -1.22 -0.94
CA PHE A 255 21.06 -1.95 -0.40
C PHE A 255 21.40 -3.43 -0.12
N LYS A 256 22.16 -4.07 -1.03
CA LYS A 256 22.66 -5.43 -0.82
C LYS A 256 23.48 -5.53 0.46
N GLN A 257 24.43 -4.62 0.67
CA GLN A 257 25.29 -4.63 1.85
C GLN A 257 24.46 -4.48 3.14
N GLN A 258 23.57 -3.48 3.19
CA GLN A 258 22.70 -3.25 4.35
C GLN A 258 21.82 -4.48 4.66
N ALA A 259 21.24 -5.10 3.63
CA ALA A 259 20.43 -6.30 3.81
C ALA A 259 21.24 -7.51 4.29
N GLN A 260 22.45 -7.71 3.77
CA GLN A 260 23.35 -8.79 4.21
C GLN A 260 23.78 -8.60 5.67
N GLU A 261 24.17 -7.38 6.05
CA GLU A 261 24.54 -7.03 7.42
C GLU A 261 23.36 -7.27 8.39
N ALA A 262 22.15 -6.88 7.99
CA ALA A 262 20.94 -7.09 8.77
C ALA A 262 20.67 -8.58 9.02
N VAL A 263 20.64 -9.42 7.98
CA VAL A 263 20.34 -10.85 8.17
C VAL A 263 21.49 -11.62 8.82
N ALA A 264 22.73 -11.18 8.65
CA ALA A 264 23.86 -11.74 9.40
C ALA A 264 23.73 -11.47 10.90
N THR A 265 23.25 -10.28 11.26
CA THR A 265 23.05 -9.85 12.66
C THR A 265 21.81 -10.49 13.27
N HIS A 266 20.65 -10.38 12.62
CA HIS A 266 19.35 -10.81 13.16
C HIS A 266 19.17 -12.33 13.10
N LEU A 267 19.67 -12.97 12.04
CA LEU A 267 19.37 -14.38 11.71
C LEU A 267 20.62 -15.28 11.73
N GLY A 268 21.81 -14.72 11.95
CA GLY A 268 23.06 -15.48 11.94
C GLY A 268 23.50 -15.97 10.55
N LEU A 269 22.89 -15.45 9.48
CA LEU A 269 23.21 -15.80 8.09
C LEU A 269 24.51 -15.13 7.62
N LYS A 270 25.65 -15.61 8.13
CA LYS A 270 26.98 -15.02 7.91
C LYS A 270 27.65 -15.39 6.59
N LYS A 271 27.14 -16.42 5.89
CA LYS A 271 27.66 -16.82 4.58
C LYS A 271 27.25 -15.81 3.53
N GLN A 272 27.94 -15.79 2.38
CA GLN A 272 27.45 -15.02 1.24
C GLN A 272 26.19 -15.70 0.66
N PRO A 273 25.15 -14.93 0.30
CA PRO A 273 23.97 -15.47 -0.39
C PRO A 273 24.38 -15.98 -1.77
N SER A 274 23.80 -17.12 -2.14
CA SER A 274 23.94 -17.74 -3.46
C SER A 274 23.25 -16.94 -4.57
N HIS A 275 22.21 -16.17 -4.23
CA HIS A 275 21.51 -15.29 -5.14
C HIS A 275 21.03 -14.03 -4.42
N CYS A 276 21.01 -12.90 -5.14
CA CYS A 276 20.62 -11.60 -4.59
C CYS A 276 19.92 -10.78 -5.67
N LEU A 277 18.69 -10.34 -5.40
CA LEU A 277 17.96 -9.39 -6.25
C LEU A 277 17.66 -8.12 -5.46
N VAL A 278 17.97 -6.97 -6.03
CA VAL A 278 17.77 -5.66 -5.39
C VAL A 278 16.86 -4.82 -6.29
N HIS A 279 15.77 -4.33 -5.72
CA HIS A 279 14.86 -3.42 -6.41
C HIS A 279 14.54 -2.23 -5.51
N LEU A 280 14.85 -1.02 -5.99
CA LEU A 280 14.40 0.21 -5.34
C LEU A 280 13.05 0.63 -5.94
N HIS A 281 11.99 0.55 -5.13
CA HIS A 281 10.67 1.04 -5.49
C HIS A 281 10.51 2.47 -4.99
N LYS A 282 10.55 3.43 -5.93
CA LYS A 282 10.39 4.85 -5.63
C LYS A 282 8.92 5.17 -5.37
N ASN A 283 8.63 5.88 -4.28
CA ASN A 283 7.29 6.42 -3.98
C ASN A 283 6.17 5.36 -4.09
N CYS A 284 6.41 4.16 -3.54
CA CYS A 284 5.59 2.98 -3.75
C CYS A 284 4.49 2.78 -2.71
N ILE A 285 4.62 3.35 -1.50
CA ILE A 285 3.60 3.22 -0.44
C ILE A 285 3.12 4.61 -0.02
N PRO A 286 1.86 4.99 -0.35
CA PRO A 286 1.27 6.25 0.07
C PRO A 286 1.15 6.40 1.59
N GLN A 287 1.46 7.58 2.10
CA GLN A 287 1.46 7.88 3.53
C GLN A 287 0.21 8.64 3.93
N TYR A 288 -0.67 7.99 4.68
CA TYR A 288 -1.88 8.60 5.20
C TYR A 288 -1.56 9.35 6.49
N THR A 289 -0.98 10.55 6.34
CA THR A 289 -0.63 11.43 7.47
C THR A 289 -1.87 12.03 8.12
N LEU A 290 -1.68 12.73 9.24
CA LEU A 290 -2.74 13.57 9.82
C LEU A 290 -3.45 14.43 8.78
N GLY A 291 -4.78 14.46 8.86
CA GLY A 291 -5.65 15.21 7.95
C GLY A 291 -5.87 14.53 6.59
N HIS A 292 -5.36 13.31 6.36
CA HIS A 292 -5.59 12.58 5.11
C HIS A 292 -7.09 12.46 4.77
N TRP A 293 -7.93 12.21 5.76
CA TRP A 293 -9.38 12.17 5.59
C TRP A 293 -9.96 13.48 5.02
N GLN A 294 -9.43 14.65 5.42
CA GLN A 294 -9.87 15.96 4.90
C GLN A 294 -9.41 16.19 3.47
N LYS A 295 -8.24 15.66 3.11
CA LYS A 295 -7.76 15.67 1.72
C LYS A 295 -8.74 14.91 0.84
N LEU A 296 -9.17 13.71 1.26
CA LEU A 296 -10.14 12.91 0.51
C LEU A 296 -11.50 13.61 0.42
N GLU A 297 -12.00 14.16 1.53
CA GLU A 297 -13.27 14.91 1.55
C GLU A 297 -13.24 16.12 0.61
N SER A 298 -12.15 16.90 0.65
CA SER A 298 -11.97 18.06 -0.23
C SER A 298 -11.90 17.66 -1.71
N ALA A 299 -11.20 16.57 -2.03
CA ALA A 299 -11.12 16.06 -3.39
C ALA A 299 -12.50 15.60 -3.90
N MET A 300 -13.23 14.83 -3.10
CA MET A 300 -14.58 14.35 -3.45
C MET A 300 -15.59 15.48 -3.57
N GLN A 301 -15.54 16.47 -2.67
CA GLN A 301 -16.37 17.66 -2.74
C GLN A 301 -16.11 18.43 -4.04
N PHE A 302 -14.84 18.63 -4.40
CA PHE A 302 -14.48 19.31 -5.64
C PHE A 302 -15.00 18.58 -6.87
N LEU A 303 -14.75 17.26 -6.97
CA LEU A 303 -15.23 16.43 -8.09
C LEU A 303 -16.75 16.51 -8.24
N THR A 304 -17.48 16.44 -7.12
CA THR A 304 -18.95 16.48 -7.11
C THR A 304 -19.49 17.87 -7.46
N THR A 305 -18.96 18.93 -6.85
CA THR A 305 -19.41 20.32 -7.09
C THR A 305 -19.15 20.76 -8.53
N GLN A 306 -17.98 20.40 -9.08
CA GLN A 306 -17.61 20.73 -10.45
C GLN A 306 -18.19 19.75 -11.48
N ARG A 307 -18.88 18.68 -11.02
CA ARG A 307 -19.43 17.61 -11.87
C ARG A 307 -18.38 17.05 -12.85
N LEU A 308 -17.16 16.88 -12.36
CA LEU A 308 -16.07 16.36 -13.17
C LEU A 308 -16.29 14.87 -13.43
N PRO A 309 -16.27 14.40 -14.70
CA PRO A 309 -16.42 12.98 -15.01
C PRO A 309 -15.11 12.23 -14.74
N LEU A 310 -14.68 12.23 -13.47
CA LEU A 310 -13.43 11.67 -12.99
C LEU A 310 -13.67 10.93 -11.67
N THR A 311 -13.25 9.68 -11.60
CA THR A 311 -13.30 8.85 -10.39
C THR A 311 -11.88 8.47 -9.97
N LEU A 312 -11.62 8.49 -8.67
CA LEU A 312 -10.31 8.17 -8.08
C LEU A 312 -10.32 6.72 -7.56
N ALA A 313 -9.24 5.97 -7.83
CA ALA A 313 -9.08 4.60 -7.35
C ALA A 313 -7.61 4.27 -7.04
N GLY A 314 -7.39 3.23 -6.22
CA GLY A 314 -6.05 2.73 -5.90
C GLY A 314 -5.47 3.23 -4.58
N ALA A 315 -4.20 2.89 -4.36
CA ALA A 315 -3.55 2.93 -3.04
C ALA A 315 -3.35 4.33 -2.43
N SER A 316 -3.60 5.42 -3.16
CA SER A 316 -3.43 6.78 -2.64
C SER A 316 -4.57 7.25 -1.74
N TYR A 317 -5.68 6.51 -1.68
CA TYR A 317 -6.93 7.02 -1.12
C TYR A 317 -7.35 6.24 0.13
N GLU A 318 -8.01 5.09 -0.04
CA GLU A 318 -8.77 4.43 1.03
C GLU A 318 -8.16 3.13 1.55
N GLY A 319 -7.02 2.69 1.03
CA GLY A 319 -6.29 1.53 1.55
C GLY A 319 -5.11 1.13 0.66
N VAL A 320 -4.01 0.72 1.29
CA VAL A 320 -2.76 0.39 0.57
C VAL A 320 -2.66 -1.10 0.24
N ALA A 321 -3.49 -1.96 0.84
CA ALA A 321 -3.42 -3.39 0.60
C ALA A 321 -3.95 -3.74 -0.80
N VAL A 322 -3.51 -4.88 -1.34
CA VAL A 322 -4.00 -5.39 -2.63
C VAL A 322 -5.52 -5.58 -2.61
N ASN A 323 -6.09 -6.06 -1.50
CA ASN A 323 -7.53 -6.20 -1.33
C ASN A 323 -8.26 -4.86 -1.45
N ASP A 324 -7.74 -3.80 -0.81
CA ASP A 324 -8.32 -2.46 -0.85
C ASP A 324 -8.21 -1.86 -2.27
N CYS A 325 -7.09 -2.11 -2.95
CA CYS A 325 -6.90 -1.66 -4.34
C CYS A 325 -7.87 -2.36 -5.30
N ILE A 326 -8.10 -3.67 -5.15
CA ILE A 326 -9.09 -4.41 -5.95
C ILE A 326 -10.50 -3.87 -5.67
N GLU A 327 -10.84 -3.67 -4.41
CA GLU A 327 -12.15 -3.17 -4.01
C GLU A 327 -12.39 -1.73 -4.50
N SER A 328 -11.41 -0.83 -4.35
CA SER A 328 -11.53 0.54 -4.88
C SER A 328 -11.68 0.57 -6.40
N GLY A 329 -10.98 -0.30 -7.14
CA GLY A 329 -11.18 -0.46 -8.59
C GLY A 329 -12.59 -0.94 -8.92
N ARG A 330 -13.13 -1.92 -8.17
CA ARG A 330 -14.49 -2.41 -8.34
C ARG A 330 -15.53 -1.31 -8.04
N GLN A 331 -15.36 -0.57 -6.96
CA GLN A 331 -16.26 0.53 -6.58
C GLN A 331 -16.24 1.66 -7.62
N ALA A 332 -15.06 2.01 -8.15
CA ALA A 332 -14.94 2.98 -9.23
C ALA A 332 -15.69 2.53 -10.50
N ALA A 333 -15.55 1.26 -10.89
CA ALA A 333 -16.30 0.71 -12.02
C ALA A 333 -17.82 0.76 -11.79
N VAL A 334 -18.30 0.40 -10.58
CA VAL A 334 -19.73 0.48 -10.22
C VAL A 334 -20.24 1.92 -10.28
N ALA A 335 -19.48 2.89 -9.77
CA ALA A 335 -19.87 4.29 -9.82
C ALA A 335 -20.05 4.78 -11.26
N VAL A 336 -19.14 4.43 -12.17
CA VAL A 336 -19.20 4.84 -13.59
C VAL A 336 -20.31 4.10 -14.34
N LEU A 337 -20.51 2.81 -14.11
CA LEU A 337 -21.60 2.06 -14.74
C LEU A 337 -22.98 2.52 -14.23
N GLY A 338 -23.07 2.94 -12.96
CA GLY A 338 -24.30 3.48 -12.38
C GLY A 338 -24.65 4.90 -12.84
N THR A 339 -23.69 5.64 -13.43
CA THR A 339 -23.95 6.97 -14.01
C THR A 339 -24.63 6.93 -15.37
N GLU A 340 -24.65 5.78 -16.06
CA GLU A 340 -25.52 5.60 -17.24
C GLU A 340 -26.98 5.45 -16.80
N SER A 341 -27.62 6.60 -16.54
CA SER A 341 -29.06 6.74 -16.41
C SER A 341 -29.65 7.03 -17.79
N SER A 342 -30.34 6.04 -18.34
CA SER A 342 -31.50 6.19 -19.23
C SER A 342 -31.32 7.13 -20.43
N SER A 343 -30.75 6.61 -21.52
CA SER A 343 -31.13 7.03 -22.87
C SER A 343 -32.24 6.12 -23.39
#